data_AF-A0A1C7LN84-F1
#
_entry.id   AF-A0A1C7LN84-F1
#
_cell.length_a   1.000
_cell.length_b   1.000
_cell.length_c   1.000
_cell.angle_alpha   90.00
_cell.angle_beta   90.00
_cell.angle_gamma   90.00
#
_symmetry.space_group_name_H-M   'P 1'
#
loop_
_entity.id
_entity.type
_entity.pdbx_description
1 polymer ?
#
loop_
_entity_poly.entity_id
_entity_poly.type
_entity_poly.pdbx_seq_one_letter_code
_entity_poly.pdbx_strand_id
1 'polypeptide(L)'
;MVDRAILQKLHGLQTEDPDEHRNPNKPLNSDEKPRWPPIVTALPEARIASSSSTHLAGVSTEALDAQFCESAPCRLLLPLSFPEREPKAQVHLAHVLSLARSLNRTLILPNVGHGRVGACQKWEFDAYFDIASIVRTSGASVMMMDDFKTWVDMRPKKPDAQIIVVDEIATEEVLKDGTSFFGDGVNVDVGDMQDGALKGVRCLKSRFRHMRLDGFSPLSAHLISSDQHSFWSANSSLLARALTREDVRLAAVRHNQATGDDLALDAQFGLQQEPLQSPSSASDPEVFLLQWDSHQIASSATTIEYSSKLWTLADKLVASLGTSFPYTGTWREFPRSAPGMRGGTCGYLDALLLEGGLAEGLRTVWIASDYPSHSQVCLQKLA
;
A
#
# COMPACT_ATOMS: atom_id res chain seq x y z
N MET A 1 12.79 15.46 14.32
CA MET A 1 12.41 14.05 14.07
C MET A 1 10.95 14.05 13.66
N VAL A 2 10.59 13.38 12.56
CA VAL A 2 9.19 13.25 12.15
C VAL A 2 8.54 12.16 12.98
N ASP A 3 7.51 12.50 13.75
CA ASP A 3 6.75 11.56 14.56
C ASP A 3 5.31 11.38 14.04
N ARG A 4 4.58 10.44 14.64
CA ARG A 4 3.19 10.16 14.29
C ARG A 4 2.26 11.35 14.54
N ALA A 5 2.55 12.22 15.51
CA ALA A 5 1.71 13.37 15.82
C ALA A 5 1.75 14.37 14.67
N ILE A 6 2.90 14.56 14.03
CA ILE A 6 3.03 15.35 12.79
C ILE A 6 2.19 14.73 11.67
N LEU A 7 2.27 13.41 11.48
CA LEU A 7 1.47 12.70 10.45
C LEU A 7 -0.04 12.82 10.68
N GLN A 8 -0.49 12.82 11.94
CA GLN A 8 -1.90 13.01 12.30
C GLN A 8 -2.36 14.46 12.11
N LYS A 9 -1.53 15.45 12.46
CA LYS A 9 -1.83 16.87 12.23
C LYS A 9 -1.97 17.22 10.75
N LEU A 10 -1.11 16.65 9.89
CA LEU A 10 -1.16 16.84 8.44
C LEU A 10 -2.51 16.38 7.86
N HIS A 11 -3.09 15.32 8.42
CA HIS A 11 -4.45 14.90 8.08
C HIS A 11 -5.52 15.86 8.60
N GLY A 12 -5.39 16.30 9.86
CA GLY A 12 -6.30 17.27 10.49
C GLY A 12 -6.50 18.55 9.66
N LEU A 13 -5.42 19.02 9.02
CA LEU A 13 -5.41 20.22 8.17
C LEU A 13 -6.22 20.08 6.85
N GLN A 14 -6.72 18.89 6.53
CA GLN A 14 -7.55 18.64 5.34
C GLN A 14 -8.94 18.08 5.65
N THR A 15 -9.31 17.97 6.93
CA THR A 15 -10.65 17.48 7.35
C THR A 15 -11.72 18.56 7.44
N GLU A 16 -11.44 19.79 7.03
CA GLU A 16 -12.47 20.77 6.67
C GLU A 16 -12.69 20.58 5.16
N ASP A 17 -13.68 19.80 4.69
CA ASP A 17 -15.10 20.17 4.72
C ASP A 17 -16.01 18.89 4.66
N PRO A 18 -16.66 18.47 5.75
CA PRO A 18 -17.67 17.42 5.73
C PRO A 18 -19.11 17.94 5.49
N ASP A 19 -19.31 19.24 5.24
CA ASP A 19 -20.65 19.88 5.17
C ASP A 19 -21.20 20.11 3.74
N GLU A 20 -21.06 19.13 2.84
CA GLU A 20 -21.73 19.16 1.52
C GLU A 20 -23.12 18.49 1.51
N HIS A 21 -23.84 18.50 2.64
CA HIS A 21 -25.28 18.14 2.72
C HIS A 21 -26.07 19.27 3.39
N ARG A 22 -26.03 20.46 2.78
CA ARG A 22 -26.78 21.63 3.25
C ARG A 22 -28.25 21.51 2.84
N ASN A 23 -29.13 21.32 3.83
CA ASN A 23 -30.59 21.35 3.68
C ASN A 23 -31.05 22.73 3.12
N PRO A 24 -31.75 22.79 1.97
CA PRO A 24 -32.05 24.03 1.24
C PRO A 24 -33.04 24.98 1.93
N ASN A 25 -33.63 24.62 3.08
CA ASN A 25 -34.77 25.35 3.66
C ASN A 25 -34.46 26.19 4.90
N LYS A 26 -33.20 26.53 5.20
CA LYS A 26 -32.87 27.36 6.37
C LYS A 26 -32.85 28.86 6.01
N PRO A 27 -33.74 29.70 6.57
CA PRO A 27 -33.79 31.13 6.26
C PRO A 27 -32.52 31.86 6.74
N LEU A 28 -32.00 32.75 5.90
CA LEU A 28 -30.80 33.56 6.14
C LEU A 28 -31.07 34.64 7.21
N ASN A 29 -30.27 34.62 8.28
CA ASN A 29 -30.12 35.76 9.19
C ASN A 29 -28.90 36.60 8.77
N SER A 30 -29.09 37.90 8.69
CA SER A 30 -28.24 38.89 8.01
C SER A 30 -27.17 39.52 8.91
N ASP A 31 -26.25 38.71 9.47
CA ASP A 31 -25.01 39.22 10.08
C ASP A 31 -23.82 38.43 9.50
N GLU A 32 -23.38 38.81 8.30
CA GLU A 32 -22.40 38.05 7.53
C GLU A 32 -20.96 38.44 7.90
N LYS A 33 -20.34 37.60 8.74
CA LYS A 33 -18.88 37.44 8.77
C LYS A 33 -18.40 37.02 7.37
N PRO A 34 -17.21 37.47 6.92
CA PRO A 34 -16.68 37.10 5.61
C PRO A 34 -16.71 35.57 5.45
N ARG A 35 -17.50 35.11 4.49
CA ARG A 35 -17.70 33.68 4.21
C ARG A 35 -16.37 33.11 3.74
N TRP A 36 -15.78 32.26 4.57
CA TRP A 36 -14.73 31.35 4.15
C TRP A 36 -15.39 30.02 3.76
N PRO A 37 -15.05 29.43 2.61
CA PRO A 37 -14.09 29.91 1.60
C PRO A 37 -14.63 31.09 0.76
N PRO A 38 -13.73 31.90 0.16
CA PRO A 38 -14.11 33.01 -0.72
C PRO A 38 -14.98 32.51 -1.88
N ILE A 39 -15.91 33.35 -2.34
CA ILE A 39 -16.72 33.07 -3.53
C ILE A 39 -15.75 32.86 -4.70
N VAL A 40 -15.70 31.63 -5.20
CA VAL A 40 -15.02 31.28 -6.44
C VAL A 40 -15.83 31.88 -7.58
N THR A 41 -15.47 33.10 -7.99
CA THR A 41 -16.18 33.86 -9.05
C THR A 41 -15.97 33.28 -10.45
N ALA A 42 -14.95 32.46 -10.61
CA ALA A 42 -14.74 31.62 -11.78
C ALA A 42 -14.09 30.32 -11.31
N LEU A 43 -14.83 29.21 -11.41
CA LEU A 43 -14.17 27.91 -11.50
C LEU A 43 -13.38 27.95 -12.81
N PRO A 44 -12.07 27.65 -12.83
CA PRO A 44 -11.38 27.45 -14.10
C PRO A 44 -12.24 26.45 -14.86
N GLU A 45 -12.73 26.83 -16.05
CA GLU A 45 -13.55 25.96 -16.87
C GLU A 45 -12.86 24.61 -16.86
N ALA A 46 -13.51 23.61 -16.25
CA ALA A 46 -13.06 22.26 -16.39
C ALA A 46 -12.93 22.13 -17.90
N ARG A 47 -11.70 21.95 -18.39
CA ARG A 47 -11.51 21.42 -19.72
C ARG A 47 -12.21 20.10 -19.61
N ILE A 48 -13.51 20.09 -19.94
CA ILE A 48 -14.26 18.89 -20.23
C ILE A 48 -13.28 18.21 -21.15
N ALA A 49 -12.74 17.08 -20.68
CA ALA A 49 -11.88 16.23 -21.47
C ALA A 49 -12.76 15.82 -22.64
N SER A 50 -12.83 16.71 -23.63
CA SER A 50 -13.57 16.60 -24.84
C SER A 50 -12.82 15.51 -25.56
N SER A 51 -13.25 14.26 -25.36
CA SER A 51 -12.94 13.18 -26.27
C SER A 51 -11.49 13.19 -26.77
N SER A 52 -10.51 13.16 -25.84
CA SER A 52 -9.10 12.94 -26.16
C SER A 52 -8.85 11.58 -26.83
N SER A 53 -9.91 10.78 -27.00
CA SER A 53 -10.03 9.66 -27.93
C SER A 53 -9.63 9.98 -29.38
N THR A 54 -9.62 11.23 -29.83
CA THR A 54 -9.23 11.58 -31.22
C THR A 54 -7.73 11.80 -31.43
N HIS A 55 -6.92 11.97 -30.37
CA HIS A 55 -5.46 12.15 -30.49
C HIS A 55 -4.62 10.89 -30.23
N LEU A 56 -5.24 9.80 -29.72
CA LEU A 56 -4.55 8.52 -29.49
C LEU A 56 -4.77 7.49 -30.61
N ALA A 57 -5.49 7.86 -31.67
CA ALA A 57 -5.67 7.01 -32.85
C ALA A 57 -4.32 6.78 -33.55
N GLY A 58 -3.63 5.70 -33.18
CA GLY A 58 -2.37 5.26 -33.81
C GLY A 58 -1.20 5.05 -32.85
N VAL A 59 -1.31 5.36 -31.55
CA VAL A 59 -0.27 5.02 -30.57
C VAL A 59 -0.39 3.53 -30.24
N SER A 60 0.66 2.75 -30.50
CA SER A 60 0.69 1.33 -30.15
C SER A 60 0.89 1.13 -28.65
N THR A 61 0.48 -0.03 -28.14
CA THR A 61 0.68 -0.41 -26.73
C THR A 61 2.15 -0.40 -26.33
N GLU A 62 3.03 -0.84 -27.22
CA GLU A 62 4.47 -0.93 -26.98
C GLU A 62 5.11 0.46 -26.92
N ALA A 63 4.66 1.37 -27.79
CA ALA A 63 5.14 2.75 -27.78
C ALA A 63 4.75 3.47 -26.49
N LEU A 64 3.53 3.22 -25.99
CA LEU A 64 3.08 3.76 -24.70
C LEU A 64 3.85 3.11 -23.53
N ASP A 65 4.00 1.79 -23.53
CA ASP A 65 4.73 1.08 -22.47
C ASP A 65 6.19 1.56 -22.36
N ALA A 66 6.87 1.77 -23.49
CA ALA A 66 8.24 2.29 -23.51
C ALA A 66 8.36 3.71 -22.93
N GLN A 67 7.30 4.53 -23.01
CA GLN A 67 7.29 5.88 -22.44
C GLN A 67 7.28 5.87 -20.90
N PHE A 68 6.60 4.89 -20.30
CA PHE A 68 6.42 4.81 -18.84
C PHE A 68 7.40 3.87 -18.14
N CYS A 69 7.81 2.78 -18.79
CA CYS A 69 8.61 1.72 -18.19
C CYS A 69 10.03 1.61 -18.75
N GLU A 70 10.44 2.55 -19.63
CA GLU A 70 11.69 2.56 -20.40
C GLU A 70 11.87 1.35 -21.35
N SER A 71 10.97 0.36 -21.25
CA SER A 71 10.97 -0.89 -22.00
C SER A 71 9.55 -1.40 -22.19
N ALA A 72 9.31 -2.11 -23.29
CA ALA A 72 8.04 -2.76 -23.57
C ALA A 72 8.22 -4.29 -23.58
N PRO A 73 7.27 -5.07 -23.04
CA PRO A 73 6.05 -4.62 -22.36
C PRO A 73 6.31 -4.12 -20.94
N CYS A 74 5.45 -3.23 -20.44
CA CYS A 74 5.47 -2.84 -19.03
C CYS A 74 5.16 -4.03 -18.13
N ARG A 75 6.02 -4.30 -17.14
CA ARG A 75 5.77 -5.30 -16.09
C ARG A 75 5.78 -4.63 -14.74
N LEU A 76 4.61 -4.57 -14.11
CA LEU A 76 4.38 -3.70 -12.95
C LEU A 76 4.03 -4.52 -11.71
N LEU A 77 4.43 -4.00 -10.54
CA LEU A 77 4.05 -4.50 -9.22
C LEU A 77 3.45 -3.34 -8.41
N LEU A 78 2.19 -3.48 -7.99
CA LEU A 78 1.47 -2.48 -7.20
C LEU A 78 1.17 -3.01 -5.79
N PRO A 79 1.77 -2.44 -4.73
CA PRO A 79 1.39 -2.74 -3.35
C PRO A 79 0.00 -2.17 -3.04
N LEU A 80 -0.96 -3.04 -2.75
CA LEU A 80 -2.33 -2.67 -2.42
C LEU A 80 -2.43 -2.10 -1.00
N SER A 81 -1.87 -2.81 -0.03
CA SER A 81 -1.90 -2.42 1.37
C SER A 81 -0.84 -3.15 2.18
N PHE A 82 -0.36 -2.48 3.23
CA PHE A 82 0.38 -3.07 4.34
C PHE A 82 -0.47 -2.99 5.62
N PRO A 83 -0.57 -4.06 6.43
CA PRO A 83 -1.37 -4.07 7.65
C PRO A 83 -0.75 -3.22 8.76
N GLU A 84 0.57 -3.05 8.74
CA GLU A 84 1.36 -2.31 9.70
C GLU A 84 1.28 -0.80 9.46
N ARG A 85 1.72 -0.07 10.47
CA ARG A 85 1.94 1.37 10.40
C ARG A 85 3.42 1.68 10.48
N GLU A 86 3.78 2.86 10.02
CA GLU A 86 5.12 3.43 10.15
C GLU A 86 5.70 3.28 11.57
N PRO A 87 6.98 2.88 11.73
CA PRO A 87 7.96 2.66 10.67
C PRO A 87 7.99 1.21 10.14
N LYS A 88 7.17 0.29 10.66
CA LYS A 88 7.15 -1.12 10.21
C LYS A 88 6.74 -1.24 8.73
N ALA A 89 5.85 -0.37 8.26
CA ALA A 89 5.47 -0.30 6.85
C ALA A 89 6.65 0.01 5.90
N GLN A 90 7.68 0.77 6.33
CA GLN A 90 8.90 0.96 5.52
C GLN A 90 9.65 -0.35 5.29
N VAL A 91 9.68 -1.22 6.31
CA VAL A 91 10.40 -2.49 6.21
C VAL A 91 9.68 -3.43 5.24
N HIS A 92 8.35 -3.46 5.27
CA HIS A 92 7.58 -4.17 4.25
C HIS A 92 7.81 -3.62 2.86
N LEU A 93 7.83 -2.29 2.71
CA LEU A 93 8.13 -1.66 1.42
C LEU A 93 9.52 -2.05 0.91
N ALA A 94 10.53 -2.14 1.78
CA ALA A 94 11.86 -2.63 1.43
C ALA A 94 11.84 -4.09 0.95
N HIS A 95 11.05 -4.96 1.60
CA HIS A 95 10.88 -6.35 1.15
C HIS A 95 10.20 -6.43 -0.22
N VAL A 96 9.16 -5.62 -0.43
CA VAL A 96 8.44 -5.56 -1.70
C VAL A 96 9.30 -4.98 -2.82
N LEU A 97 10.20 -4.04 -2.53
CA LEU A 97 11.21 -3.55 -3.49
C LEU A 97 12.17 -4.67 -3.92
N SER A 98 12.59 -5.53 -2.98
CA SER A 98 13.41 -6.71 -3.29
C SER A 98 12.64 -7.72 -4.15
N LEU A 99 11.36 -7.94 -3.85
CA LEU A 99 10.49 -8.80 -4.64
C LEU A 99 10.30 -8.24 -6.06
N ALA A 100 10.05 -6.94 -6.22
CA ALA A 100 9.91 -6.28 -7.52
C ALA A 100 11.15 -6.51 -8.39
N ARG A 101 12.35 -6.32 -7.81
CA ARG A 101 13.62 -6.63 -8.50
C ARG A 101 13.71 -8.09 -8.90
N SER A 102 13.37 -9.00 -7.99
CA SER A 102 13.47 -10.45 -8.22
C SER A 102 12.51 -10.92 -9.31
N LEU A 103 11.35 -10.27 -9.45
CA LEU A 103 10.38 -10.50 -10.52
C LEU A 103 10.71 -9.76 -11.82
N ASN A 104 11.76 -8.92 -11.82
CA ASN A 104 12.06 -7.97 -12.89
C ASN A 104 10.85 -7.09 -13.28
N ARG A 105 10.24 -6.49 -12.26
CA ARG A 105 9.06 -5.62 -12.39
C ARG A 105 9.35 -4.23 -11.83
N THR A 106 8.80 -3.21 -12.48
CA THR A 106 8.80 -1.83 -11.98
C THR A 106 7.83 -1.74 -10.80
N LEU A 107 8.32 -1.27 -9.65
CA LEU A 107 7.47 -1.07 -8.48
C LEU A 107 6.69 0.24 -8.61
N ILE A 108 5.37 0.16 -8.52
CA ILE A 108 4.54 1.36 -8.39
C ILE A 108 4.57 1.80 -6.93
N LEU A 109 5.03 3.02 -6.70
CA LEU A 109 5.11 3.61 -5.36
C LEU A 109 3.69 3.86 -4.83
N PRO A 110 3.29 3.18 -3.74
CA PRO A 110 1.94 3.28 -3.20
C PRO A 110 1.69 4.67 -2.60
N ASN A 111 0.42 5.03 -2.43
CA ASN A 111 0.07 6.23 -1.69
C ASN A 111 0.29 6.04 -0.17
N VAL A 112 0.29 7.15 0.56
CA VAL A 112 0.49 7.19 2.02
C VAL A 112 -0.63 7.93 2.73
N GLY A 113 -0.89 7.59 3.99
CA GLY A 113 -1.92 8.26 4.78
C GLY A 113 -2.14 7.61 6.14
N HIS A 114 -2.36 8.41 7.19
CA HIS A 114 -2.55 7.93 8.56
C HIS A 114 -1.44 6.99 9.08
N GLY A 115 -0.21 7.20 8.60
CA GLY A 115 0.92 6.32 8.91
C GLY A 115 0.82 4.93 8.30
N ARG A 116 -0.07 4.73 7.31
CA ARG A 116 -0.19 3.53 6.49
C ARG A 116 0.28 3.82 5.07
N VAL A 117 0.62 2.76 4.38
CA VAL A 117 1.09 2.77 3.00
C VAL A 117 0.22 1.81 2.18
N GLY A 118 -0.23 2.22 0.99
CA GLY A 118 -1.06 1.39 0.10
C GLY A 118 -1.72 2.17 -1.05
N ALA A 119 -2.15 1.46 -2.09
CA ALA A 119 -2.72 2.05 -3.31
C ALA A 119 -3.96 2.94 -3.09
N CYS A 120 -4.74 2.66 -2.03
CA CYS A 120 -5.97 3.39 -1.72
C CYS A 120 -5.78 4.61 -0.80
N GLN A 121 -4.55 4.94 -0.41
CA GLN A 121 -4.32 6.08 0.48
C GLN A 121 -4.49 7.43 -0.26
N LYS A 122 -4.59 8.50 0.53
CA LYS A 122 -4.93 9.85 0.04
C LYS A 122 -3.73 10.57 -0.57
N TRP A 123 -2.57 10.49 0.06
CA TRP A 123 -1.42 11.31 -0.30
C TRP A 123 -0.46 10.55 -1.20
N GLU A 124 0.20 11.28 -2.09
CA GLU A 124 1.29 10.73 -2.90
C GLU A 124 2.45 10.27 -2.02
N PHE A 125 3.24 9.33 -2.54
CA PHE A 125 4.37 8.75 -1.84
C PHE A 125 5.39 9.80 -1.38
N ASP A 126 5.67 10.78 -2.24
CA ASP A 126 6.66 11.84 -2.03
C ASP A 126 6.26 12.85 -0.95
N ALA A 127 4.99 12.83 -0.51
CA ALA A 127 4.52 13.61 0.60
C ALA A 127 5.22 13.15 1.88
N TYR A 128 5.49 11.85 2.03
CA TYR A 128 6.08 11.27 3.24
C TYR A 128 7.54 10.86 3.06
N PHE A 129 7.91 10.31 1.90
CA PHE A 129 9.21 9.65 1.71
C PHE A 129 10.01 10.29 0.58
N ASP A 130 11.34 10.20 0.65
CA ASP A 130 12.23 10.60 -0.42
C ASP A 130 12.33 9.51 -1.50
N ILE A 131 11.83 9.80 -2.70
CA ILE A 131 11.88 8.88 -3.84
C ILE A 131 13.34 8.53 -4.17
N ALA A 132 14.25 9.51 -4.10
CA ALA A 132 15.64 9.28 -4.46
C ALA A 132 16.30 8.28 -3.49
N SER A 133 15.95 8.30 -2.21
CA SER A 133 16.41 7.31 -1.22
C SER A 133 15.99 5.89 -1.59
N ILE A 134 14.78 5.69 -2.11
CA ILE A 134 14.31 4.37 -2.57
C ILE A 134 15.12 3.90 -3.77
N VAL A 135 15.23 4.73 -4.80
CA VAL A 135 15.96 4.36 -6.02
C VAL A 135 17.42 4.02 -5.70
N ARG A 136 18.06 4.75 -4.77
CA ARG A 136 19.41 4.45 -4.27
C ARG A 136 19.49 3.13 -3.50
N THR A 137 18.57 2.91 -2.57
CA THR A 137 18.63 1.78 -1.62
C THR A 137 18.30 0.46 -2.29
N SER A 138 17.33 0.48 -3.18
CA SER A 138 16.89 -0.66 -3.92
C SER A 138 17.07 -0.35 -5.39
N GLY A 139 18.16 -0.66 -6.08
CA GLY A 139 18.29 -0.37 -7.54
C GLY A 139 17.26 -1.08 -8.46
N ALA A 140 15.97 -0.90 -8.22
CA ALA A 140 14.79 -1.36 -8.92
C ALA A 140 14.15 -0.14 -9.58
N SER A 141 13.54 -0.35 -10.75
CA SER A 141 12.75 0.67 -11.40
C SER A 141 11.50 0.97 -10.56
N VAL A 142 11.17 2.25 -10.41
CA VAL A 142 9.99 2.72 -9.66
C VAL A 142 9.15 3.66 -10.52
N MET A 143 7.84 3.66 -10.29
CA MET A 143 6.87 4.50 -10.98
C MET A 143 5.94 5.15 -9.96
N MET A 144 5.59 6.43 -10.12
CA MET A 144 4.62 7.08 -9.23
C MET A 144 3.19 6.57 -9.49
N MET A 145 2.33 6.61 -8.47
CA MET A 145 0.93 6.18 -8.59
C MET A 145 0.17 6.93 -9.70
N ASP A 146 0.43 8.23 -9.86
CA ASP A 146 -0.25 9.06 -10.85
C ASP A 146 0.20 8.74 -12.28
N ASP A 147 1.49 8.41 -12.47
CA ASP A 147 2.01 7.92 -13.74
C ASP A 147 1.38 6.57 -14.09
N PHE A 148 1.29 5.66 -13.11
CA PHE A 148 0.61 4.37 -13.30
C PHE A 148 -0.85 4.54 -13.69
N LYS A 149 -1.58 5.41 -13.00
CA LYS A 149 -2.99 5.70 -13.33
C LYS A 149 -3.12 6.23 -14.75
N THR A 150 -2.24 7.17 -15.12
CA THR A 150 -2.20 7.75 -16.47
C THR A 150 -1.90 6.67 -17.52
N TRP A 151 -0.93 5.78 -17.25
CA TRP A 151 -0.62 4.63 -18.10
C TRP A 151 -1.83 3.73 -18.28
N VAL A 152 -2.52 3.33 -17.20
CA VAL A 152 -3.75 2.49 -17.28
C VAL A 152 -4.84 3.16 -18.12
N ASP A 153 -5.08 4.45 -17.91
CA ASP A 153 -6.18 5.19 -18.56
C ASP A 153 -5.89 5.49 -20.05
N MET A 154 -4.62 5.65 -20.43
CA MET A 154 -4.21 5.95 -21.81
C MET A 154 -3.97 4.71 -22.66
N ARG A 155 -3.81 3.53 -22.06
CA ARG A 155 -3.44 2.31 -22.78
C ARG A 155 -4.55 1.86 -23.73
N PRO A 156 -4.26 1.67 -25.04
CA PRO A 156 -5.29 1.20 -25.99
C PRO A 156 -5.87 -0.17 -25.63
N LYS A 157 -5.02 -1.07 -25.12
CA LYS A 157 -5.41 -2.37 -24.60
C LYS A 157 -5.42 -2.33 -23.08
N LYS A 158 -6.57 -2.67 -22.49
CA LYS A 158 -6.71 -2.81 -21.04
C LYS A 158 -5.66 -3.78 -20.49
N PRO A 159 -4.82 -3.37 -19.53
CA PRO A 159 -3.84 -4.25 -18.96
C PRO A 159 -4.49 -5.35 -18.14
N ASP A 160 -4.00 -6.57 -18.28
CA ASP A 160 -4.44 -7.70 -17.45
C ASP A 160 -3.65 -7.70 -16.13
N ALA A 161 -4.37 -7.85 -15.03
CA ALA A 161 -3.80 -7.81 -13.69
C ALA A 161 -4.21 -9.03 -12.87
N GLN A 162 -3.29 -9.44 -12.00
CA GLN A 162 -3.47 -10.57 -11.09
C GLN A 162 -3.28 -10.12 -9.64
N ILE A 163 -4.20 -10.52 -8.77
CA ILE A 163 -4.09 -10.25 -7.34
C ILE A 163 -3.26 -11.36 -6.68
N ILE A 164 -2.31 -10.95 -5.85
CA ILE A 164 -1.42 -11.83 -5.10
C ILE A 164 -1.53 -11.44 -3.63
N VAL A 165 -1.98 -12.35 -2.77
CA VAL A 165 -1.90 -12.21 -1.32
C VAL A 165 -0.65 -12.92 -0.85
N VAL A 166 0.13 -12.25 -0.02
CA VAL A 166 1.28 -12.87 0.66
C VAL A 166 1.02 -12.81 2.14
N ASP A 167 1.01 -13.94 2.81
CA ASP A 167 0.83 -14.02 4.25
C ASP A 167 1.85 -14.99 4.89
N GLU A 168 1.76 -15.14 6.20
CA GLU A 168 2.53 -16.10 6.96
C GLU A 168 1.58 -17.12 7.58
N ILE A 169 1.82 -18.40 7.30
CA ILE A 169 1.05 -19.49 7.88
C ILE A 169 1.99 -20.40 8.66
N ALA A 170 1.50 -20.93 9.79
CA ALA A 170 2.20 -21.96 10.53
C ALA A 170 2.23 -23.26 9.71
N THR A 171 3.39 -23.93 9.66
CA THR A 171 3.64 -25.15 8.88
C THR A 171 2.56 -26.24 9.01
N GLU A 172 1.84 -26.28 10.14
CA GLU A 172 0.80 -27.26 10.43
C GLU A 172 -0.51 -27.09 9.64
N GLU A 173 -0.79 -25.91 9.07
CA GLU A 173 -2.07 -25.63 8.39
C GLU A 173 -2.05 -25.89 6.87
N VAL A 174 -0.87 -26.12 6.27
CA VAL A 174 -0.63 -26.09 4.81
C VAL A 174 -1.16 -27.34 4.05
N LEU A 175 -1.55 -28.42 4.75
CA LEU A 175 -1.77 -29.74 4.11
C LEU A 175 -3.23 -30.05 3.71
N LYS A 176 -4.09 -29.06 3.45
CA LYS A 176 -5.54 -29.34 3.33
C LYS A 176 -6.19 -29.20 1.96
N ASP A 177 -5.51 -28.71 0.91
CA ASP A 177 -6.20 -28.52 -0.38
C ASP A 177 -5.40 -28.92 -1.64
N GLY A 178 -6.12 -29.41 -2.65
CA GLY A 178 -5.54 -30.06 -3.83
C GLY A 178 -4.97 -29.12 -4.91
N THR A 179 -5.09 -27.80 -4.75
CA THR A 179 -4.59 -26.78 -5.70
C THR A 179 -3.34 -26.04 -5.20
N SER A 180 -2.69 -26.57 -4.17
CA SER A 180 -1.50 -26.00 -3.55
C SER A 180 -0.21 -26.41 -4.27
N PHE A 181 0.64 -25.44 -4.59
CA PHE A 181 1.95 -25.66 -5.19
C PHE A 181 3.03 -25.37 -4.13
N PHE A 182 3.57 -26.44 -3.55
CA PHE A 182 4.67 -26.33 -2.60
C PHE A 182 6.01 -26.26 -3.34
N GLY A 183 6.89 -25.34 -2.95
CA GLY A 183 8.27 -25.30 -3.43
C GLY A 183 9.12 -24.31 -2.65
N ASP A 184 10.31 -24.75 -2.24
CA ASP A 184 11.33 -23.88 -1.65
C ASP A 184 10.85 -23.05 -0.44
N GLY A 185 9.96 -23.60 0.40
CA GLY A 185 9.46 -22.91 1.61
C GLY A 185 8.34 -21.90 1.35
N VAL A 186 7.81 -21.83 0.13
CA VAL A 186 6.61 -21.06 -0.22
C VAL A 186 5.55 -22.03 -0.72
N ASN A 187 4.35 -21.94 -0.16
CA ASN A 187 3.19 -22.62 -0.71
C ASN A 187 2.35 -21.61 -1.49
N VAL A 188 1.98 -21.92 -2.73
CA VAL A 188 1.13 -21.04 -3.55
C VAL A 188 -0.18 -21.74 -3.84
N ASP A 189 -1.28 -21.17 -3.40
CA ASP A 189 -2.62 -21.65 -3.67
C ASP A 189 -3.26 -20.80 -4.77
N VAL A 190 -3.86 -21.48 -5.75
CA VAL A 190 -4.62 -20.86 -6.83
C VAL A 190 -6.09 -21.10 -6.59
N GLY A 191 -6.90 -20.05 -6.45
CA GLY A 191 -8.32 -20.24 -6.17
C GLY A 191 -9.07 -18.99 -5.74
N ASP A 192 -10.25 -19.17 -5.15
CA ASP A 192 -11.08 -18.06 -4.70
C ASP A 192 -10.52 -17.45 -3.41
N MET A 193 -10.17 -16.16 -3.49
CA MET A 193 -9.79 -15.38 -2.32
C MET A 193 -10.97 -15.28 -1.36
N GLN A 194 -10.69 -15.45 -0.06
CA GLN A 194 -11.66 -15.10 0.97
C GLN A 194 -12.05 -13.61 0.84
N ASP A 195 -13.35 -13.33 0.88
CA ASP A 195 -13.91 -11.96 0.81
C ASP A 195 -13.26 -10.98 1.82
N GLY A 196 -12.70 -11.50 2.92
CA GLY A 196 -11.95 -10.73 3.90
C GLY A 196 -10.73 -10.02 3.34
N ALA A 197 -9.93 -10.70 2.50
CA ALA A 197 -8.68 -10.17 1.98
C ALA A 197 -8.92 -9.01 1.01
N LEU A 198 -10.01 -9.05 0.24
CA LEU A 198 -10.37 -7.99 -0.72
C LEU A 198 -10.97 -6.73 -0.09
N LYS A 199 -11.21 -6.70 1.24
CA LYS A 199 -11.79 -5.52 1.91
C LYS A 199 -10.91 -4.27 1.78
N GLY A 200 -9.58 -4.43 1.76
CA GLY A 200 -8.63 -3.33 1.56
C GLY A 200 -8.61 -2.77 0.13
N VAL A 201 -9.21 -3.49 -0.82
CA VAL A 201 -9.01 -3.32 -2.27
C VAL A 201 -10.21 -2.62 -2.93
N ARG A 202 -11.17 -2.15 -2.14
CA ARG A 202 -12.43 -1.54 -2.64
C ARG A 202 -12.21 -0.35 -3.58
N CYS A 203 -11.11 0.39 -3.43
CA CYS A 203 -10.83 1.53 -4.30
C CYS A 203 -10.36 1.12 -5.71
N LEU A 204 -9.88 -0.11 -5.94
CA LEU A 204 -9.30 -0.46 -7.24
C LEU A 204 -10.32 -0.35 -8.37
N LYS A 205 -11.54 -0.85 -8.15
CA LYS A 205 -12.61 -0.78 -9.17
C LYS A 205 -12.95 0.66 -9.54
N SER A 206 -12.90 1.60 -8.59
CA SER A 206 -13.23 3.00 -8.86
C SER A 206 -12.05 3.80 -9.41
N ARG A 207 -10.82 3.50 -8.96
CA ARG A 207 -9.58 4.19 -9.35
C ARG A 207 -8.96 3.69 -10.66
N PHE A 208 -9.07 2.40 -10.97
CA PHE A 208 -8.42 1.76 -12.12
C PHE A 208 -9.45 1.04 -12.99
N ARG A 209 -10.42 1.80 -13.51
CA ARG A 209 -11.56 1.27 -14.28
C ARG A 209 -11.16 0.61 -15.60
N HIS A 210 -10.00 0.98 -16.14
CA HIS A 210 -9.49 0.47 -17.40
C HIS A 210 -8.59 -0.77 -17.26
N MET A 211 -8.44 -1.31 -16.05
CA MET A 211 -7.67 -2.53 -15.80
C MET A 211 -8.57 -3.78 -15.75
N ARG A 212 -8.09 -4.90 -16.29
CA ARG A 212 -8.81 -6.19 -16.27
C ARG A 212 -8.33 -7.05 -15.11
N LEU A 213 -9.27 -7.52 -14.30
CA LEU A 213 -9.01 -8.39 -13.13
C LEU A 213 -9.53 -9.83 -13.35
N ASP A 214 -10.17 -10.08 -14.48
CA ASP A 214 -10.90 -11.30 -14.82
C ASP A 214 -10.04 -12.35 -15.54
N GLY A 215 -8.89 -11.94 -16.10
CA GLY A 215 -8.02 -12.83 -16.87
C GLY A 215 -7.24 -13.85 -16.04
N PHE A 216 -7.05 -13.59 -14.74
CA PHE A 216 -6.25 -14.43 -13.85
C PHE A 216 -7.00 -14.71 -12.55
N SER A 217 -6.88 -15.95 -12.07
CA SER A 217 -7.27 -16.31 -10.71
C SER A 217 -6.28 -15.66 -9.73
N PRO A 218 -6.78 -15.19 -8.57
CA PRO A 218 -5.89 -14.66 -7.56
C PRO A 218 -5.01 -15.77 -6.97
N LEU A 219 -3.85 -15.37 -6.47
CA LEU A 219 -2.87 -16.24 -5.84
C LEU A 219 -2.79 -15.92 -4.35
N SER A 220 -2.70 -16.96 -3.52
CA SER A 220 -2.33 -16.84 -2.12
C SER A 220 -0.97 -17.50 -1.94
N ALA A 221 0.05 -16.74 -1.55
CA ALA A 221 1.39 -17.22 -1.33
C ALA A 221 1.71 -17.19 0.17
N HIS A 222 1.80 -18.39 0.74
CA HIS A 222 1.99 -18.63 2.16
C HIS A 222 3.48 -18.84 2.45
N LEU A 223 4.07 -17.93 3.22
CA LEU A 223 5.46 -18.01 3.63
C LEU A 223 5.59 -18.90 4.87
N ILE A 224 6.41 -19.95 4.79
CA ILE A 224 6.59 -20.91 5.88
C ILE A 224 7.74 -20.44 6.77
N SER A 225 7.41 -19.90 7.94
CA SER A 225 8.39 -19.40 8.92
C SER A 225 9.09 -20.58 9.60
N SER A 226 10.25 -21.03 9.07
CA SER A 226 11.02 -22.11 9.71
C SER A 226 12.11 -21.61 10.67
N ASP A 227 12.58 -20.36 10.56
CA ASP A 227 13.55 -19.73 11.48
C ASP A 227 13.56 -18.19 11.34
N GLN A 228 13.37 -17.46 12.45
CA GLN A 228 12.97 -16.04 12.46
C GLN A 228 14.04 -15.01 12.00
N HIS A 229 15.32 -15.37 11.92
CA HIS A 229 16.40 -14.37 11.83
C HIS A 229 17.07 -14.19 10.46
N SER A 230 17.04 -15.19 9.56
CA SER A 230 17.66 -15.12 8.22
C SER A 230 16.64 -15.11 7.06
N PHE A 231 15.36 -15.09 7.40
CA PHE A 231 14.26 -15.43 6.51
C PHE A 231 14.11 -14.47 5.31
N TRP A 232 14.11 -13.17 5.52
CA TRP A 232 13.49 -12.24 4.56
C TRP A 232 14.26 -11.92 3.28
N SER A 233 15.59 -11.79 3.33
CA SER A 233 16.37 -11.47 2.13
C SER A 233 16.34 -12.62 1.11
N ALA A 234 16.45 -13.86 1.59
CA ALA A 234 16.32 -15.06 0.78
C ALA A 234 14.88 -15.22 0.25
N ASN A 235 13.87 -14.91 1.06
CA ASN A 235 12.48 -15.17 0.67
C ASN A 235 11.98 -14.36 -0.52
N SER A 236 12.48 -13.13 -0.74
CA SER A 236 12.01 -12.34 -1.88
C SER A 236 12.29 -13.03 -3.22
N SER A 237 13.43 -13.73 -3.35
CA SER A 237 13.74 -14.52 -4.54
C SER A 237 13.04 -15.88 -4.55
N LEU A 238 12.82 -16.50 -3.38
CA LEU A 238 12.03 -17.73 -3.26
C LEU A 238 10.57 -17.51 -3.68
N LEU A 239 9.95 -16.44 -3.18
CA LEU A 239 8.62 -16.00 -3.54
C LEU A 239 8.54 -15.64 -5.02
N ALA A 240 9.51 -14.88 -5.55
CA ALA A 240 9.56 -14.59 -6.99
C ALA A 240 9.65 -15.87 -7.84
N ARG A 241 10.50 -16.82 -7.44
CA ARG A 241 10.63 -18.12 -8.10
C ARG A 241 9.32 -18.89 -8.03
N ALA A 242 8.67 -18.96 -6.87
CA ALA A 242 7.39 -19.64 -6.69
C ALA A 242 6.28 -19.04 -7.58
N LEU A 243 6.15 -17.71 -7.61
CA LEU A 243 5.16 -17.00 -8.42
C LEU A 243 5.41 -17.11 -9.94
N THR A 244 6.67 -17.31 -10.34
CA THR A 244 7.06 -17.45 -11.76
C THR A 244 7.12 -18.90 -12.23
N ARG A 245 6.77 -19.88 -11.38
CA ARG A 245 6.72 -21.29 -11.79
C ARG A 245 5.66 -21.47 -12.87
N GLU A 246 5.98 -22.30 -13.86
CA GLU A 246 5.10 -22.52 -15.01
C GLU A 246 3.79 -23.21 -14.60
N ASP A 247 3.82 -24.11 -13.62
CA ASP A 247 2.62 -24.80 -13.12
C ASP A 247 1.66 -23.84 -12.41
N VAL A 248 2.18 -22.96 -11.54
CA VAL A 248 1.42 -21.88 -10.90
C VAL A 248 0.82 -20.95 -11.95
N ARG A 249 1.63 -20.54 -12.94
CA ARG A 249 1.21 -19.60 -13.99
C ARG A 249 0.10 -20.18 -14.86
N LEU A 250 0.21 -21.44 -15.27
CA LEU A 250 -0.81 -22.14 -16.05
C LEU A 250 -2.10 -22.36 -15.25
N ALA A 251 -1.98 -22.76 -13.98
CA ALA A 251 -3.14 -22.94 -13.10
C ALA A 251 -3.88 -21.62 -12.84
N ALA A 252 -3.16 -20.50 -12.83
CA ALA A 252 -3.75 -19.20 -12.55
C ALA A 252 -4.45 -18.55 -13.74
N VAL A 253 -4.22 -19.00 -14.97
CA VAL A 253 -4.95 -18.49 -16.13
C VAL A 253 -6.40 -18.96 -16.04
N ARG A 254 -7.34 -18.02 -15.90
CA ARG A 254 -8.75 -18.35 -16.00
C ARG A 254 -9.04 -18.66 -17.46
N HIS A 255 -9.21 -19.94 -17.77
CA HIS A 255 -9.97 -20.28 -18.95
C HIS A 255 -11.38 -19.75 -18.69
N ASN A 256 -11.84 -18.84 -19.54
CA ASN A 256 -13.27 -18.55 -19.70
C ASN A 256 -13.97 -19.83 -20.22
N GLN A 257 -13.88 -20.93 -19.48
CA GLN A 257 -14.82 -22.01 -19.58
C GLN A 257 -16.08 -21.42 -19.01
N ALA A 258 -16.89 -20.90 -19.92
CA ALA A 258 -18.27 -20.57 -19.70
C ALA A 258 -18.85 -21.59 -18.71
N THR A 259 -19.30 -21.08 -17.56
CA THR A 259 -20.44 -21.65 -16.85
C THR A 259 -21.64 -21.59 -17.82
N GLY A 260 -21.59 -22.43 -18.85
CA GLY A 260 -22.67 -22.79 -19.75
C GLY A 260 -23.27 -24.12 -19.29
N ASP A 261 -23.33 -24.34 -17.97
CA ASP A 261 -23.90 -25.55 -17.37
C ASP A 261 -25.38 -25.32 -17.00
N ASP A 262 -26.08 -24.51 -17.80
CA ASP A 262 -27.52 -24.24 -17.64
C ASP A 262 -28.34 -24.53 -18.90
N LEU A 263 -27.80 -25.28 -19.88
CA LEU A 263 -28.60 -25.86 -20.97
C LEU A 263 -28.15 -27.29 -21.29
N ALA A 264 -28.58 -28.22 -20.44
CA ALA A 264 -28.83 -29.58 -20.88
C ALA A 264 -29.95 -29.60 -21.95
N LEU A 265 -29.81 -30.56 -22.89
CA LEU A 265 -30.82 -31.06 -23.83
C LEU A 265 -31.16 -30.16 -25.03
N ASP A 266 -30.34 -30.24 -26.08
CA ASP A 266 -30.77 -30.66 -27.43
C ASP A 266 -29.73 -30.25 -28.49
N ALA A 267 -29.01 -31.22 -29.08
CA ALA A 267 -28.65 -31.21 -30.50
C ALA A 267 -27.76 -32.42 -30.88
N GLN A 268 -28.42 -33.47 -31.35
CA GLN A 268 -27.86 -34.38 -32.36
C GLN A 268 -27.72 -33.63 -33.70
N PHE A 269 -26.68 -32.83 -33.91
CA PHE A 269 -26.32 -32.43 -35.28
C PHE A 269 -24.81 -32.30 -35.40
N GLY A 270 -24.23 -33.19 -36.22
CA GLY A 270 -22.83 -33.16 -36.58
C GLY A 270 -22.49 -31.87 -37.33
N LEU A 271 -21.77 -30.98 -36.66
CA LEU A 271 -21.06 -29.89 -37.28
C LEU A 271 -19.59 -29.96 -36.87
N GLN A 272 -18.75 -29.72 -37.87
CA GLN A 272 -17.30 -29.82 -37.84
C GLN A 272 -16.71 -29.10 -36.63
N GLN A 273 -15.91 -29.83 -35.85
CA GLN A 273 -15.00 -29.25 -34.88
C GLN A 273 -14.00 -28.37 -35.63
N GLU A 274 -14.16 -27.05 -35.51
CA GLU A 274 -13.08 -26.10 -35.78
C GLU A 274 -11.84 -26.53 -34.97
N PRO A 275 -10.65 -26.58 -35.58
CA PRO A 275 -9.46 -27.08 -34.93
C PRO A 275 -9.17 -26.24 -33.68
N LEU A 276 -9.08 -26.93 -32.54
CA LEU A 276 -8.62 -26.39 -31.26
C LEU A 276 -7.36 -25.55 -31.52
N GLN A 277 -7.51 -24.22 -31.51
CA GLN A 277 -6.38 -23.32 -31.55
C GLN A 277 -5.53 -23.67 -30.32
N SER A 278 -4.29 -24.08 -30.57
CA SER A 278 -3.31 -24.39 -29.53
C SER A 278 -3.34 -23.25 -28.51
N PRO A 279 -3.40 -23.52 -27.20
CA PRO A 279 -3.43 -22.47 -26.20
C PRO A 279 -2.24 -21.55 -26.45
N SER A 280 -2.52 -20.39 -27.04
CA SER A 280 -1.54 -19.36 -27.32
C SER A 280 -0.84 -19.09 -26.00
N SER A 281 0.49 -19.30 -25.95
CA SER A 281 1.38 -19.09 -24.81
C SER A 281 0.72 -18.25 -23.72
N ALA A 282 0.27 -18.89 -22.64
CA ALA A 282 -0.41 -18.22 -21.54
C ALA A 282 0.34 -16.92 -21.22
N SER A 283 -0.28 -15.77 -21.43
CA SER A 283 0.41 -14.50 -21.22
C SER A 283 0.65 -14.32 -19.72
N ASP A 284 1.83 -13.87 -19.33
CA ASP A 284 2.08 -13.40 -17.96
C ASP A 284 1.23 -12.14 -17.72
N PRO A 285 0.60 -11.95 -16.55
CA PRO A 285 -0.12 -10.70 -16.24
C PRO A 285 0.84 -9.51 -16.24
N GLU A 286 0.36 -8.40 -16.78
CA GLU A 286 1.15 -7.18 -16.94
C GLU A 286 1.30 -6.45 -15.60
N VAL A 287 0.29 -6.56 -14.73
CA VAL A 287 0.28 -5.93 -13.40
C VAL A 287 0.05 -6.98 -12.31
N PHE A 288 0.95 -7.04 -11.35
CA PHE A 288 0.73 -7.74 -10.10
C PHE A 288 0.17 -6.78 -9.04
N LEU A 289 -0.94 -7.14 -8.43
CA LEU A 289 -1.61 -6.40 -7.39
C LEU A 289 -1.35 -7.11 -6.05
N LEU A 290 -0.36 -6.62 -5.31
CA LEU A 290 0.20 -7.29 -4.15
C LEU A 290 -0.48 -6.84 -2.86
N GLN A 291 -1.21 -7.73 -2.21
CA GLN A 291 -1.65 -7.59 -0.84
C GLN A 291 -0.61 -8.25 0.08
N TRP A 292 0.10 -7.44 0.88
CA TRP A 292 1.11 -7.95 1.79
C TRP A 292 0.52 -8.05 3.19
N ASP A 293 0.29 -9.26 3.70
CA ASP A 293 -0.31 -9.57 5.01
C ASP A 293 0.62 -10.41 5.88
N SER A 294 1.88 -10.00 5.97
CA SER A 294 2.90 -10.64 6.79
C SER A 294 3.18 -9.74 8.00
N HIS A 295 3.15 -10.30 9.22
CA HIS A 295 3.34 -9.56 10.46
C HIS A 295 4.74 -9.73 11.06
N GLN A 296 5.46 -10.79 10.68
CA GLN A 296 6.83 -11.00 11.15
C GLN A 296 7.76 -10.19 10.27
N ILE A 297 8.56 -9.34 10.90
CA ILE A 297 9.61 -8.63 10.19
C ILE A 297 10.86 -8.69 11.03
N ALA A 298 11.91 -9.30 10.48
CA ALA A 298 13.24 -9.05 10.99
C ALA A 298 13.60 -7.60 10.63
N SER A 299 14.02 -6.81 11.62
CA SER A 299 14.46 -5.44 11.39
C SER A 299 15.64 -5.43 10.41
N SER A 300 15.39 -5.17 9.13
CA SER A 300 16.45 -4.96 8.16
C SER A 300 16.97 -3.53 8.27
N ALA A 301 18.25 -3.33 7.97
CA ALA A 301 18.94 -2.05 8.15
C ALA A 301 18.59 -1.00 7.09
N THR A 302 17.80 -1.36 6.06
CA THR A 302 17.45 -0.44 4.98
C THR A 302 16.36 0.52 5.45
N THR A 303 16.77 1.75 5.79
CA THR A 303 15.87 2.82 6.19
C THR A 303 15.51 3.65 4.96
N ILE A 304 14.22 3.83 4.70
CA ILE A 304 13.74 4.74 3.66
C ILE A 304 13.72 6.14 4.27
N GLU A 305 14.34 7.12 3.61
CA GLU A 305 14.42 8.48 4.15
C GLU A 305 13.06 9.18 4.00
N TYR A 306 12.71 10.00 4.98
CA TYR A 306 11.54 10.88 4.87
C TYR A 306 11.78 12.01 3.88
N SER A 307 10.71 12.48 3.24
CA SER A 307 10.78 13.56 2.25
C SER A 307 11.24 14.87 2.88
N SER A 308 11.95 15.70 2.10
CA SER A 308 12.35 17.05 2.53
C SER A 308 11.14 17.95 2.84
N LYS A 309 9.99 17.72 2.17
CA LYS A 309 8.71 18.39 2.45
C LYS A 309 8.27 18.13 3.89
N LEU A 310 8.35 16.87 4.32
CA LEU A 310 7.95 16.46 5.67
C LEU A 310 8.91 17.02 6.73
N TRP A 311 10.21 17.01 6.46
CA TRP A 311 11.21 17.66 7.33
C TRP A 311 10.96 19.17 7.44
N THR A 312 10.74 19.86 6.32
CA THR A 312 10.44 21.30 6.29
C THR A 312 9.18 21.62 7.11
N LEU A 313 8.15 20.77 7.02
CA LEU A 313 6.94 20.92 7.84
C LEU A 313 7.25 20.72 9.32
N ALA A 314 8.01 19.67 9.67
CA ALA A 314 8.42 19.41 11.04
C ALA A 314 9.19 20.61 11.62
N ASP A 315 10.14 21.16 10.87
CA ASP A 315 10.93 22.32 11.28
C ASP A 315 10.04 23.56 11.49
N LYS A 316 9.07 23.81 10.60
CA LYS A 316 8.10 24.91 10.78
C LYS A 316 7.24 24.74 12.02
N LEU A 317 6.77 23.51 12.28
CA LEU A 317 5.97 23.21 13.48
C LEU A 317 6.80 23.39 14.75
N VAL A 318 8.06 22.95 14.75
CA VAL A 318 8.97 23.10 15.89
C VAL A 318 9.38 24.56 16.10
N ALA A 319 9.66 25.31 15.04
CA ALA A 319 10.03 26.72 15.13
C ALA A 319 8.93 27.57 15.83
N SER A 320 7.67 27.20 15.65
CA SER A 320 6.55 27.87 16.33
C SER A 320 6.49 27.64 17.85
N LEU A 321 7.18 26.61 18.35
CA LEU A 321 7.20 26.24 19.77
C LEU A 321 8.31 26.96 20.57
N GLY A 322 9.12 27.80 19.92
CA GLY A 322 10.21 28.55 20.55
C GLY A 322 11.41 27.67 20.95
N THR A 323 12.29 28.20 21.81
CA THR A 323 13.48 27.47 22.33
C THR A 323 13.14 26.37 23.33
N SER A 324 11.86 26.19 23.67
CA SER A 324 11.38 25.05 24.46
C SER A 324 11.43 23.79 23.60
N PHE A 325 12.50 23.00 23.75
CA PHE A 325 12.68 21.74 23.05
C PHE A 325 11.57 20.75 23.44
N PRO A 326 10.67 20.35 22.54
CA PRO A 326 9.79 19.25 22.81
C PRO A 326 10.61 17.95 22.72
N TYR A 327 10.81 17.29 23.87
CA TYR A 327 11.24 15.90 23.85
C TYR A 327 10.06 15.04 23.42
N THR A 328 10.10 14.55 22.17
CA THR A 328 9.14 13.56 21.67
C THR A 328 9.80 12.18 21.75
N GLY A 329 9.52 11.45 22.83
CA GLY A 329 9.89 10.04 22.94
C GLY A 329 8.78 9.17 22.34
N THR A 330 9.01 8.59 21.16
CA THR A 330 8.15 7.53 20.62
C THR A 330 8.46 6.22 21.34
N TRP A 331 7.60 5.83 22.28
CA TRP A 331 7.76 4.60 23.04
C TRP A 331 7.06 3.44 22.32
N ARG A 332 7.81 2.46 21.80
CA ARG A 332 7.25 1.25 21.18
C ARG A 332 7.78 -0.03 21.80
N GLU A 333 6.81 -0.90 22.12
CA GLU A 333 6.95 -2.32 22.45
C GLU A 333 7.91 -2.66 23.60
N PHE A 334 7.38 -2.61 24.84
CA PHE A 334 7.86 -3.56 25.85
C PHE A 334 7.27 -4.94 25.55
N PRO A 335 8.07 -6.02 25.57
CA PRO A 335 7.53 -7.37 25.46
C PRO A 335 6.45 -7.57 26.54
N ARG A 336 5.24 -7.95 26.10
CA ARG A 336 4.06 -8.15 26.96
C ARG A 336 4.28 -9.18 28.08
N SER A 337 5.38 -9.92 28.04
CA SER A 337 5.71 -11.05 28.90
C SER A 337 6.64 -10.72 30.08
N ALA A 338 6.91 -9.45 30.41
CA ALA A 338 7.61 -9.10 31.66
C ALA A 338 6.60 -8.84 32.81
N PRO A 339 6.22 -9.85 33.62
CA PRO A 339 5.40 -9.64 34.80
C PRO A 339 6.20 -8.82 35.83
N GLY A 340 5.86 -7.52 35.94
CA GLY A 340 6.48 -6.61 36.91
C GLY A 340 6.66 -5.16 36.43
N MET A 341 6.58 -4.91 35.11
CA MET A 341 6.91 -3.59 34.54
C MET A 341 5.73 -2.61 34.37
N ARG A 342 4.61 -2.78 35.07
CA ARG A 342 3.49 -1.81 34.99
C ARG A 342 3.82 -0.41 35.55
N GLY A 343 4.95 -0.24 36.24
CA GLY A 343 5.48 1.06 36.70
C GLY A 343 6.69 1.59 35.94
N GLY A 344 7.22 0.86 34.94
CA GLY A 344 8.51 1.19 34.32
C GLY A 344 8.52 2.46 33.48
N THR A 345 7.38 2.85 32.89
CA THR A 345 7.30 4.02 32.00
C THR A 345 7.41 5.33 32.74
N CYS A 346 6.58 5.53 33.77
CA CYS A 346 6.64 6.74 34.58
C CYS A 346 7.99 6.77 35.33
N GLY A 347 8.52 5.62 35.78
CA GLY A 347 9.85 5.54 36.38
C GLY A 347 11.03 5.87 35.45
N TYR A 348 10.97 5.50 34.16
CA TYR A 348 12.01 5.86 33.19
C TYR A 348 11.97 7.33 32.80
N LEU A 349 10.76 7.89 32.61
CA LEU A 349 10.58 9.32 32.40
C LEU A 349 11.02 10.12 33.63
N ASP A 350 10.65 9.68 34.83
CA ASP A 350 11.11 10.29 36.08
C ASP A 350 12.63 10.20 36.19
N ALA A 351 13.25 9.05 35.88
CA ALA A 351 14.70 8.91 35.91
C ALA A 351 15.41 9.83 34.91
N LEU A 352 14.90 9.94 33.67
CA LEU A 352 15.41 10.88 32.66
C LEU A 352 15.23 12.34 33.07
N LEU A 353 14.11 12.66 33.71
CA LEU A 353 13.81 14.03 34.16
C LEU A 353 14.55 14.39 35.47
N LEU A 354 14.96 13.40 36.26
CA LEU A 354 15.75 13.58 37.47
C LEU A 354 17.26 13.63 37.19
N GLU A 355 17.70 13.24 35.99
CA GLU A 355 19.09 13.37 35.57
C GLU A 355 19.39 14.86 35.29
N GLY A 356 19.98 15.52 36.28
CA GLY A 356 19.98 16.99 36.47
C GLY A 356 20.58 17.88 35.37
N GLY A 357 21.04 17.33 34.25
CA GLY A 357 21.42 18.09 33.06
C GLY A 357 20.44 17.97 31.88
N LEU A 358 19.65 16.91 31.79
CA LEU A 358 18.72 16.70 30.67
C LEU A 358 17.39 17.44 30.85
N ALA A 359 16.96 17.66 32.09
CA ALA A 359 15.70 18.32 32.39
C ALA A 359 15.80 19.85 32.50
N GLU A 360 17.02 20.40 32.54
CA GLU A 360 17.21 21.83 32.71
C GLU A 360 16.64 22.60 31.49
N GLY A 361 15.56 23.35 31.72
CA GLY A 361 14.86 24.11 30.67
C GLY A 361 13.69 23.38 30.00
N LEU A 362 13.41 22.11 30.32
CA LEU A 362 12.23 21.41 29.83
C LEU A 362 10.97 21.92 30.56
N ARG A 363 10.09 22.61 29.84
CA ARG A 363 8.81 23.11 30.38
C ARG A 363 7.63 22.16 30.16
N THR A 364 7.70 21.34 29.12
CA THR A 364 6.58 20.50 28.71
C THR A 364 7.09 19.24 28.04
N VAL A 365 6.63 18.09 28.54
CA VAL A 365 6.88 16.78 27.95
C VAL A 365 5.60 16.33 27.26
N TRP A 366 5.69 16.05 25.96
CA TRP A 366 4.58 15.54 25.17
C TRP A 366 4.78 14.04 24.95
N ILE A 367 3.85 13.23 25.47
CA ILE A 367 3.88 11.78 25.29
C ILE A 367 2.84 11.41 24.22
N ALA A 368 3.31 10.89 23.09
CA ALA A 368 2.46 10.28 22.10
C ALA A 368 2.51 8.75 22.26
N SER A 369 1.37 8.13 22.60
CA SER A 369 1.24 6.67 22.71
C SER A 369 0.32 6.14 21.62
N ASP A 370 0.72 5.00 21.04
CA ASP A 370 -0.03 4.32 20.00
C ASP A 370 -1.18 3.44 20.56
N TYR A 371 -1.28 3.30 21.89
CA TYR A 371 -2.28 2.47 22.57
C TYR A 371 -3.51 3.30 23.02
N PRO A 372 -4.74 2.78 22.83
CA PRO A 372 -5.94 3.42 23.37
C PRO A 372 -5.80 3.53 24.89
N SER A 373 -5.87 4.77 25.39
CA SER A 373 -5.66 5.15 26.78
C SER A 373 -6.83 4.70 27.67
N HIS A 374 -6.98 3.39 27.87
CA HIS A 374 -7.76 2.86 28.99
C HIS A 374 -6.90 2.62 30.24
N SER A 375 -5.58 2.75 30.12
CA SER A 375 -4.63 2.74 31.23
C SER A 375 -4.27 4.17 31.62
N GLN A 376 -4.45 4.50 32.90
CA GLN A 376 -4.21 5.79 33.56
C GLN A 376 -3.06 6.59 32.96
N VAL A 377 -3.37 7.79 32.47
CA VAL A 377 -2.37 8.80 32.12
C VAL A 377 -1.74 9.31 33.42
N CYS A 378 -0.44 9.06 33.65
CA CYS A 378 0.35 9.72 34.69
C CYS A 378 0.42 11.23 34.37
N LEU A 379 -0.57 12.03 34.77
CA LEU A 379 -0.46 13.49 34.80
C LEU A 379 0.08 13.90 36.17
N GLN A 380 1.38 13.83 36.36
CA GLN A 380 2.04 14.57 37.43
C GLN A 380 2.35 15.98 36.91
N LYS A 381 1.80 17.00 37.59
CA LYS A 381 2.29 18.37 37.47
C LYS A 381 3.68 18.41 38.11
N LEU A 382 4.71 18.48 37.29
CA LEU A 382 6.05 18.86 37.74
C LEU A 382 5.98 20.36 38.11
N ALA A 383 6.31 20.66 39.36
CA ALA A 383 6.32 22.01 39.94
C ALA A 383 7.75 22.54 40.02
#